data_AF-A0A7S0TJ10-F1
#
_entry.id   AF-A0A7S0TJ10-F1
#
_cell.length_a   1.000
_cell.length_b   1.000
_cell.length_c   1.000
_cell.angle_alpha   90.00
_cell.angle_beta   90.00
_cell.angle_gamma   90.00
#
_symmetry.space_group_name_H-M   'P 1'
#
loop_
_entity.id
_entity.type
_entity.pdbx_description
1 polymer ?
#
loop_
_entity_poly.entity_id
_entity_poly.type
_entity_poly.pdbx_seq_one_letter_code
_entity_poly.pdbx_strand_id
1 'polypeptide(L)'
;PVGYKFAFARPKKSIAAKYFKVECADEGEYQGLSQGVLEPDGAEAEIKILFDSKAFPGQEEVDFKDNMELKCYVSELLTGEEIVALPVKIKVRSVFSKYRVLPQKGITFGALTYDTQKTRTFDIVNQGEFEFSFDLSCITQHVGTGARSRPSTSS
;
A
#
# COMPACT_ATOMS: atom_id res chain seq x y z
N PRO A 1 1.10 -12.31 -37.23
CA PRO A 1 0.77 -11.73 -35.89
C PRO A 1 1.48 -12.57 -34.82
N VAL A 2 1.99 -11.94 -33.77
CA VAL A 2 2.66 -12.64 -32.68
C VAL A 2 1.87 -12.44 -31.39
N GLY A 3 1.83 -13.47 -30.56
CA GLY A 3 1.27 -13.37 -29.22
C GLY A 3 2.32 -12.87 -28.25
N TYR A 4 1.88 -12.13 -27.24
CA TYR A 4 2.72 -11.80 -26.10
C TYR A 4 2.02 -12.18 -24.79
N LYS A 5 2.80 -12.51 -23.78
CA LYS A 5 2.33 -12.80 -22.43
C LYS A 5 3.34 -12.37 -21.39
N PHE A 6 2.87 -11.65 -20.39
CA PHE A 6 3.64 -11.30 -19.20
C PHE A 6 3.30 -12.28 -18.08
N ALA A 7 4.32 -12.95 -17.56
CA ALA A 7 4.17 -13.87 -16.44
C ALA A 7 5.45 -13.99 -15.60
N PHE A 8 5.27 -14.20 -14.30
CA PHE A 8 6.36 -14.56 -13.41
C PHE A 8 6.82 -16.00 -13.69
N ALA A 9 8.13 -16.23 -13.76
CA ALA A 9 8.69 -17.55 -14.07
C ALA A 9 8.28 -18.66 -13.07
N ARG A 10 8.02 -18.29 -11.81
CA ARG A 10 7.59 -19.22 -10.74
C ARG A 10 6.54 -18.56 -9.85
N PRO A 11 5.30 -18.37 -10.31
CA PRO A 11 4.34 -17.48 -9.63
C PRO A 11 3.98 -17.96 -8.23
N LYS A 12 3.90 -19.27 -7.99
CA LYS A 12 3.61 -19.84 -6.65
C LYS A 12 4.74 -19.66 -5.63
N LYS A 13 5.98 -19.47 -6.09
CA LYS A 13 7.17 -19.32 -5.23
C LYS A 13 7.73 -17.90 -5.22
N SER A 14 7.37 -17.10 -6.20
CA SER A 14 7.80 -15.72 -6.33
C SER A 14 7.09 -14.87 -5.30
N ILE A 15 7.87 -14.22 -4.44
CA ILE A 15 7.35 -13.23 -3.52
C ILE A 15 6.87 -12.01 -4.32
N ALA A 16 7.60 -11.61 -5.36
CA ALA A 16 7.23 -10.50 -6.23
C ALA A 16 5.85 -10.71 -6.88
N ALA A 17 5.55 -11.93 -7.36
CA ALA A 17 4.25 -12.25 -7.95
C ALA A 17 3.04 -12.00 -7.04
N LYS A 18 3.23 -11.88 -5.72
CA LYS A 18 2.17 -11.51 -4.78
C LYS A 18 1.81 -10.02 -4.83
N TYR A 19 2.76 -9.16 -5.18
CA TYR A 19 2.62 -7.70 -5.07
C TYR A 19 2.43 -6.99 -6.40
N PHE A 20 2.62 -7.68 -7.52
CA PHE A 20 2.51 -7.09 -8.85
C PHE A 20 1.34 -7.66 -9.61
N LYS A 21 0.47 -6.78 -10.11
CA LYS A 21 -0.55 -7.09 -11.09
C LYS A 21 -0.08 -6.57 -12.46
N VAL A 22 -0.29 -7.38 -13.50
CA VAL A 22 0.11 -7.03 -14.87
C VAL A 22 -1.12 -7.07 -15.76
N GLU A 23 -1.38 -5.98 -16.45
CA GLU A 23 -2.62 -5.76 -17.19
C GLU A 23 -2.35 -5.02 -18.49
N CYS A 24 -3.01 -5.44 -19.57
CA CYS A 24 -3.09 -4.66 -20.80
C CYS A 24 -3.94 -3.42 -20.56
N ALA A 25 -3.43 -2.28 -21.01
CA ALA A 25 -4.07 -0.98 -20.89
C ALA A 25 -5.03 -0.67 -22.03
N ASP A 26 -4.89 -1.36 -23.16
CA ASP A 26 -5.63 -1.10 -24.39
C ASP A 26 -7.10 -1.52 -24.26
N GLU A 27 -7.99 -0.77 -24.90
CA GLU A 27 -9.41 -1.10 -24.99
C GLU A 27 -9.62 -2.26 -25.96
N GLY A 28 -10.24 -3.34 -25.50
CA GLY A 28 -10.51 -4.51 -26.34
C GLY A 28 -10.59 -5.82 -25.57
N GLU A 29 -10.53 -6.93 -26.30
CA GLU A 29 -10.65 -8.29 -25.75
C GLU A 29 -9.57 -8.62 -24.70
N TYR A 30 -8.41 -7.98 -24.80
CA TYR A 30 -7.27 -8.22 -23.92
C TYR A 30 -7.20 -7.28 -22.71
N GLN A 31 -8.13 -6.32 -22.58
CA GLN A 31 -8.12 -5.35 -21.50
C GLN A 31 -8.13 -6.05 -20.12
N GLY A 32 -7.19 -5.68 -19.24
CA GLY A 32 -7.06 -6.29 -17.91
C GLY A 32 -6.42 -7.68 -17.89
N LEU A 33 -6.04 -8.25 -19.04
CA LEU A 33 -5.28 -9.50 -19.12
C LEU A 33 -3.78 -9.22 -19.20
N SER A 34 -2.94 -10.20 -18.84
CA SER A 34 -1.48 -10.09 -18.99
C SER A 34 -0.96 -10.62 -20.33
N GLN A 35 -1.82 -10.72 -21.34
CA GLN A 35 -1.49 -11.29 -22.65
C GLN A 35 -2.29 -10.63 -23.76
N GLY A 36 -1.80 -10.72 -24.98
CA GLY A 36 -2.49 -10.19 -26.16
C GLY A 36 -1.78 -10.57 -27.47
N VAL A 37 -2.18 -9.88 -28.54
CA VAL A 37 -1.65 -10.06 -29.89
C VAL A 37 -1.04 -8.74 -30.36
N LEU A 38 0.14 -8.82 -30.98
CA LEU A 38 0.74 -7.72 -31.72
C LEU A 38 0.48 -7.92 -33.21
N GLU A 39 -0.13 -6.90 -33.80
CA GLU A 39 -0.36 -6.84 -35.24
C GLU A 39 0.95 -6.53 -35.98
N PRO A 40 1.13 -7.07 -37.20
CA PRO A 40 2.38 -6.97 -37.95
C PRO A 40 2.65 -5.57 -38.52
N ASP A 41 1.71 -4.63 -38.42
CA ASP A 41 1.76 -3.28 -39.01
C ASP A 41 2.47 -2.24 -38.13
N GLY A 42 3.18 -2.69 -37.09
CA GLY A 42 3.87 -1.81 -36.15
C GLY A 42 2.97 -1.31 -35.01
N ALA A 43 1.81 -1.94 -34.83
CA ALA A 43 0.99 -1.72 -33.64
C ALA A 43 1.79 -1.99 -32.36
N GLU A 44 1.62 -1.09 -31.39
CA GLU A 44 2.19 -1.22 -30.05
C GLU A 44 1.09 -1.65 -29.08
N ALA A 45 1.46 -2.39 -28.04
CA ALA A 45 0.57 -2.72 -26.93
C ALA A 45 1.06 -2.03 -25.66
N GLU A 46 0.17 -1.40 -24.91
CA GLU A 46 0.51 -0.78 -23.64
C GLU A 46 0.23 -1.73 -22.48
N ILE A 47 1.26 -1.96 -21.64
CA ILE A 47 1.19 -2.87 -20.49
C ILE A 47 1.43 -2.09 -19.20
N LYS A 48 0.50 -2.22 -18.27
CA LYS A 48 0.58 -1.65 -16.92
C LYS A 48 1.05 -2.72 -15.95
N ILE A 49 2.18 -2.44 -15.30
CA ILE A 49 2.70 -3.22 -14.18
C ILE A 49 2.41 -2.44 -12.91
N LEU A 50 1.42 -2.89 -12.16
CA LEU A 50 0.91 -2.21 -10.97
C LEU A 50 1.48 -2.89 -9.74
N PHE A 51 2.16 -2.12 -8.88
CA PHE A 51 2.48 -2.55 -7.54
C PHE A 51 1.27 -2.34 -6.63
N ASP A 52 0.67 -3.42 -6.15
CA ASP A 52 -0.48 -3.39 -5.27
C ASP A 52 -0.10 -3.89 -3.87
N SER A 53 0.33 -2.95 -3.03
CA SER A 53 0.47 -3.20 -1.59
C SER A 53 -0.87 -3.15 -0.84
N LYS A 54 -1.94 -2.64 -1.46
CA LYS A 54 -3.27 -2.51 -0.83
C LYS A 54 -4.02 -3.83 -0.75
N ALA A 55 -3.70 -4.80 -1.60
CA ALA A 55 -4.15 -6.19 -1.43
C ALA A 55 -3.58 -6.84 -0.14
N PHE A 56 -2.46 -6.31 0.39
CA PHE A 56 -1.81 -6.76 1.63
C PHE A 56 -1.46 -5.57 2.55
N PRO A 57 -2.45 -4.72 2.88
CA PRO A 57 -2.18 -3.46 3.56
C PRO A 57 -1.67 -3.74 4.97
N GLY A 58 -0.52 -3.16 5.32
CA GLY A 58 0.03 -3.23 6.67
C GLY A 58 0.71 -4.56 7.02
N GLN A 59 0.94 -5.47 6.06
CA GLN A 59 1.53 -6.77 6.41
C GLN A 59 3.06 -6.73 6.48
N GLU A 60 3.78 -6.16 5.50
CA GLU A 60 5.24 -6.20 5.47
C GLU A 60 5.89 -5.02 4.71
N GLU A 61 7.11 -4.64 5.09
CA GLU A 61 8.02 -3.83 4.26
C GLU A 61 8.67 -4.74 3.21
N VAL A 62 8.83 -4.28 1.97
CA VAL A 62 9.45 -5.06 0.88
C VAL A 62 10.51 -4.25 0.16
N ASP A 63 11.56 -4.91 -0.30
CA ASP A 63 12.66 -4.31 -1.05
C ASP A 63 13.06 -5.22 -2.22
N PHE A 64 12.40 -5.03 -3.36
CA PHE A 64 12.72 -5.71 -4.60
C PHE A 64 13.83 -4.94 -5.32
N LYS A 65 15.07 -5.42 -5.19
CA LYS A 65 16.22 -4.89 -5.92
C LYS A 65 16.44 -5.72 -7.18
N ASP A 66 16.33 -5.07 -8.33
CA ASP A 66 16.69 -5.65 -9.62
C ASP A 66 16.03 -7.02 -9.89
N ASN A 67 14.76 -7.19 -9.47
CA ASN A 67 14.03 -8.44 -9.67
C ASN A 67 13.72 -8.64 -11.16
N MET A 68 14.06 -9.80 -11.71
CA MET A 68 13.86 -10.17 -13.13
C MET A 68 12.99 -11.42 -13.28
N GLU A 69 12.13 -11.71 -12.28
CA GLU A 69 11.27 -12.89 -12.32
C GLU A 69 10.07 -12.71 -13.26
N LEU A 70 9.63 -11.47 -13.51
CA LEU A 70 8.65 -11.15 -14.53
C LEU A 70 9.31 -11.24 -15.91
N LYS A 71 8.66 -11.96 -16.84
CA LYS A 71 9.12 -12.07 -18.23
C LYS A 71 8.00 -11.76 -19.21
N CYS A 72 8.37 -11.17 -20.33
CA CYS A 72 7.57 -11.10 -21.55
C CYS A 72 7.92 -12.31 -22.43
N TYR A 73 6.96 -13.19 -22.64
CA TYR A 73 7.04 -14.31 -23.56
C TYR A 73 6.39 -13.88 -24.85
N VAL A 74 7.12 -14.02 -25.96
CA VAL A 74 6.61 -13.77 -27.31
C VAL A 74 6.50 -15.11 -28.02
N SER A 75 5.35 -15.39 -28.63
CA SER A 75 5.09 -16.65 -29.31
C SER A 75 4.47 -16.44 -30.69
N GLU A 76 4.72 -17.37 -31.59
CA GLU A 76 4.05 -17.44 -32.88
C GLU A 76 2.62 -17.99 -32.67
N LEU A 77 1.59 -17.32 -33.20
CA LEU A 77 0.19 -17.62 -32.82
C LEU A 77 -0.36 -18.91 -33.43
N LEU A 78 0.13 -19.31 -34.61
CA LEU A 78 -0.41 -20.48 -35.31
C LEU A 78 0.11 -21.79 -34.72
N THR A 79 1.39 -21.83 -34.37
CA THR A 79 2.10 -22.99 -33.83
C THR A 79 2.16 -22.98 -32.31
N GLY A 80 2.03 -21.81 -31.68
CA GLY A 80 2.24 -21.62 -30.24
C GLY A 80 3.71 -21.69 -29.81
N GLU A 81 4.65 -21.71 -30.76
CA GLU A 81 6.07 -21.78 -30.46
C GLU A 81 6.56 -20.49 -29.78
N GLU A 82 7.23 -20.63 -28.64
CA GLU A 82 7.88 -19.51 -27.97
C GLU A 82 9.09 -19.06 -28.79
N ILE A 83 9.03 -17.82 -29.25
CA ILE A 83 10.11 -17.18 -30.02
C ILE A 83 11.18 -16.68 -29.05
N VAL A 84 10.77 -15.99 -27.98
CA VAL A 84 11.69 -15.41 -27.00
C VAL A 84 11.02 -15.14 -25.65
N ALA A 85 11.80 -15.23 -24.58
CA ALA A 85 11.42 -14.79 -23.23
C ALA A 85 12.35 -13.67 -22.75
N LEU A 86 11.85 -12.44 -22.72
CA LEU A 86 12.58 -11.24 -22.32
C LEU A 86 12.33 -10.90 -20.84
N PRO A 87 13.37 -10.74 -20.00
CA PRO A 87 13.18 -10.37 -18.61
C PRO A 87 12.75 -8.91 -18.47
N VAL A 88 11.76 -8.67 -17.62
CA VAL A 88 11.32 -7.32 -17.23
C VAL A 88 11.89 -7.02 -15.86
N LYS A 89 12.81 -6.05 -15.80
CA LYS A 89 13.45 -5.64 -14.55
C LYS A 89 12.51 -4.77 -13.73
N ILE A 90 12.20 -5.20 -12.51
CA ILE A 90 11.34 -4.49 -11.57
C ILE A 90 12.16 -4.08 -10.33
N LYS A 91 11.97 -2.84 -9.89
CA LYS A 91 12.55 -2.31 -8.66
C LYS A 91 11.50 -1.55 -7.86
N VAL A 92 11.21 -2.01 -6.66
CA VAL A 92 10.23 -1.38 -5.76
C VAL A 92 10.69 -1.54 -4.32
N ARG A 93 10.54 -0.47 -3.53
CA ARG A 93 10.75 -0.48 -2.09
C ARG A 93 9.52 0.12 -1.40
N SER A 94 8.94 -0.64 -0.48
CA SER A 94 7.80 -0.25 0.35
C SER A 94 8.20 -0.31 1.81
N VAL A 95 7.94 0.77 2.55
CA VAL A 95 8.28 0.91 3.97
C VAL A 95 7.08 1.46 4.72
N PHE A 96 7.01 1.22 6.03
CA PHE A 96 5.99 1.83 6.87
C PHE A 96 6.37 3.25 7.27
N SER A 97 5.35 4.08 7.51
CA SER A 97 5.52 5.32 8.25
C SER A 97 5.98 4.99 9.66
N LYS A 98 7.14 5.51 10.06
CA LYS A 98 7.72 5.31 11.40
C LYS A 98 7.64 6.63 12.13
N TYR A 99 7.12 6.63 13.35
CA TYR A 99 7.00 7.84 14.15
C TYR A 99 7.25 7.55 15.62
N ARG A 100 7.54 8.62 16.37
CA ARG A 100 7.70 8.57 17.83
C ARG A 100 6.87 9.67 18.46
N VAL A 101 6.14 9.32 19.51
CA VAL A 101 5.47 10.29 20.37
C VAL A 101 6.34 10.60 21.59
N LEU A 102 6.57 11.88 21.86
CA LEU A 102 7.33 12.36 23.01
C LEU A 102 6.44 13.22 23.92
N PRO A 103 6.48 13.04 25.25
CA PRO A 103 7.33 12.10 25.99
C PRO A 103 6.85 10.64 25.87
N GLN A 104 7.79 9.69 25.85
CA GLN A 104 7.49 8.25 25.69
C GLN A 104 6.63 7.67 26.83
N LYS A 105 6.71 8.28 28.02
CA LYS A 105 5.96 7.84 29.21
C LYS A 105 4.55 8.43 29.29
N GLY A 106 4.11 9.14 28.25
CA GLY A 106 2.85 9.86 28.24
C GLY A 106 2.88 11.16 29.05
N ILE A 107 1.74 11.84 29.08
CA ILE A 107 1.58 13.14 29.71
C ILE A 107 0.80 13.00 31.01
N THR A 108 1.34 13.53 32.11
CA THR A 108 0.65 13.61 33.40
C THR A 108 0.38 15.08 33.77
N PHE A 109 -0.87 15.36 34.12
CA PHE A 109 -1.27 16.68 34.59
C PHE A 109 -1.04 16.86 36.10
N GLY A 110 -0.88 15.76 36.85
CA GLY A 110 -0.73 15.78 38.30
C GLY A 110 -2.04 16.16 38.99
N ALA A 111 -1.96 16.58 40.25
CA ALA A 111 -3.12 17.13 40.94
C ALA A 111 -3.58 18.43 40.24
N LEU A 112 -4.87 18.50 39.96
CA LEU A 112 -5.55 19.69 39.45
C LEU A 112 -6.51 20.16 40.53
N THR A 113 -6.41 21.43 40.91
CA THR A 113 -7.36 22.04 41.85
C THR A 113 -8.61 22.48 41.10
N TYR A 114 -9.72 22.63 41.83
CA TYR A 114 -10.96 23.14 41.27
C TYR A 114 -10.72 24.47 40.55
N ASP A 115 -11.32 24.62 39.37
CA ASP A 115 -11.23 25.82 38.51
C ASP A 115 -9.82 26.17 38.00
N THR A 116 -8.94 25.18 37.82
CA THR A 116 -7.63 25.39 37.18
C THR A 116 -7.52 24.70 35.82
N GLN A 117 -6.97 25.43 34.84
CA GLN A 117 -6.61 24.90 33.53
C GLN A 117 -5.12 24.62 33.47
N LYS A 118 -4.74 23.47 32.91
CA LYS A 118 -3.35 23.10 32.68
C LYS A 118 -3.20 22.58 31.26
N THR A 119 -2.26 23.16 30.53
CA THR A 119 -1.93 22.77 29.16
C THR A 119 -0.60 22.01 29.15
N ARG A 120 -0.52 20.99 28.30
CA ARG A 120 0.68 20.21 28.06
C ARG A 120 0.81 19.97 26.55
N THR A 121 2.05 19.88 26.10
CA THR A 121 2.40 19.60 24.71
C THR A 121 3.03 18.23 24.62
N PHE A 122 2.85 17.58 23.48
CA PHE A 122 3.61 16.41 23.08
C PHE A 122 4.02 16.59 21.63
N ASP A 123 5.10 15.90 21.25
CA ASP A 123 5.64 15.96 19.90
C ASP A 123 5.39 14.64 19.18
N ILE A 124 4.99 14.73 17.92
CA ILE A 124 5.00 13.60 16.98
C ILE A 124 6.19 13.82 16.06
N VAL A 125 7.19 12.94 16.19
CA VAL A 125 8.43 13.01 15.43
C VAL A 125 8.38 11.97 14.33
N ASN A 126 8.47 12.41 13.07
CA ASN A 126 8.65 11.51 11.95
C ASN A 126 10.04 10.85 12.02
N GLN A 127 10.07 9.52 12.07
CA GLN A 127 11.29 8.69 12.05
C GLN A 127 11.36 7.82 10.79
N GLY A 128 10.42 8.00 9.87
CA GLY A 128 10.35 7.32 8.59
C GLY A 128 11.17 8.01 7.52
N GLU A 129 11.21 7.39 6.34
CA GLU A 129 11.90 7.92 5.16
C GLU A 129 11.06 8.95 4.39
N PHE A 130 9.74 8.93 4.60
CA PHE A 130 8.77 9.75 3.88
C PHE A 130 7.97 10.62 4.84
N GLU A 131 7.50 11.77 4.35
CA GLU A 131 6.51 12.59 5.04
C GLU A 131 5.19 11.81 5.20
N PHE A 132 4.51 11.98 6.34
CA PHE A 132 3.22 11.37 6.59
C PHE A 132 2.24 12.36 7.21
N SER A 133 0.97 12.19 6.86
CA SER A 133 -0.15 12.84 7.55
C SER A 133 -0.57 12.01 8.77
N PHE A 134 -1.06 12.67 9.80
CA PHE A 134 -1.60 12.01 10.99
C PHE A 134 -2.90 12.69 11.43
N ASP A 135 -3.76 11.92 12.08
CA ASP A 135 -4.99 12.40 12.71
C ASP A 135 -4.99 12.00 14.19
N LEU A 136 -5.49 12.90 15.04
CA LEU A 136 -5.67 12.65 16.46
C LEU A 136 -7.13 12.37 16.75
N SER A 137 -7.43 11.25 17.40
CA SER A 137 -8.79 10.89 17.81
C SER A 137 -8.85 10.64 19.32
N CYS A 138 -9.93 11.11 19.95
CA CYS A 138 -10.20 10.86 21.37
C CYS A 138 -10.87 9.50 21.53
N ILE A 139 -10.29 8.63 22.36
CA ILE A 139 -10.82 7.26 22.59
C ILE A 139 -11.98 7.27 23.60
N THR A 140 -12.07 8.30 24.45
CA THR A 140 -13.21 8.46 25.36
C THR A 140 -14.33 9.20 24.64
N GLN A 141 -15.35 8.46 24.20
CA GLN A 141 -16.66 9.04 23.90
C GLN A 141 -17.14 9.83 25.13
N HIS A 142 -17.75 10.99 24.90
CA HIS A 142 -18.50 11.72 25.92
C HIS A 142 -19.43 10.73 26.64
N VAL A 143 -19.16 10.40 27.91
CA VAL A 143 -20.24 10.00 28.81
C VAL A 143 -21.17 11.20 28.82
N GLY A 144 -22.37 11.00 28.26
CA GLY A 144 -23.36 12.04 28.10
C GLY A 144 -23.53 12.85 29.38
N THR A 145 -23.76 14.14 29.21
CA THR A 145 -24.18 15.09 30.24
C THR A 145 -25.47 14.61 30.92
N GLY A 146 -25.36 13.64 31.83
CA GLY A 146 -26.37 13.29 32.79
C GLY A 146 -26.17 14.19 34.01
N ALA A 147 -26.99 15.23 34.10
CA ALA A 147 -27.07 16.09 35.28
C ALA A 147 -27.19 15.24 36.55
N ARG A 148 -26.13 15.17 37.36
CA ARG A 148 -26.25 14.78 38.76
C ARG A 148 -26.85 15.97 39.50
N SER A 149 -28.17 15.98 39.64
CA SER A 149 -28.83 16.85 40.62
C SER A 149 -28.30 16.50 42.00
N ARG A 150 -27.74 17.50 42.67
CA ARG A 150 -27.30 17.41 44.08
C ARG A 150 -28.57 17.42 44.94
N PRO A 151 -28.79 16.48 45.87
CA PRO A 151 -29.92 16.60 46.80
C PRO A 151 -29.67 17.79 47.73
N SER A 152 -30.62 18.70 47.81
CA SER A 152 -30.66 19.76 48.82
C SER A 152 -30.95 19.14 50.18
N THR A 153 -29.99 19.15 51.09
CA THR A 153 -30.28 18.96 52.51
C THR A 153 -30.55 20.34 53.11
N SER A 154 -31.82 20.65 53.32
CA SER A 154 -32.25 21.73 54.20
C SER A 154 -32.14 21.29 55.65
N SER A 155 -31.52 22.13 56.48
CA SER A 155 -31.73 22.19 57.93
C SER A 155 -31.89 23.65 58.31
#